data_AF-A0A353DEN6-F1
#
_entry.id   AF-A0A353DEN6-F1
#
_cell.length_a   1.000
_cell.length_b   1.000
_cell.length_c   1.000
_cell.angle_alpha   90.00
_cell.angle_beta   90.00
_cell.angle_gamma   90.00
#
_symmetry.space_group_name_H-M   'P 1'
#
loop_
_entity.id
_entity.type
_entity.pdbx_description
1 polymer ?
#
loop_
_entity_poly.entity_id
_entity_poly.type
_entity_poly.pdbx_seq_one_letter_code
_entity_poly.pdbx_strand_id
1 'polypeptide(L)'
;MANKVTYQEAGVDTRAAAALVNEIKSDVARTQKQRQLHNSFGLFAAAFDLSEYRQPVIVTGCDGVGTKIELLLEHGMESEAGKDLIAMSVNDIITTGGDPLLFLDYIGIEKLHPERIKRLISGMCDYLEDCGCILAGGETAEMPGLV
;
A
#
# COMPACT_ATOMS: atom_id res chain seq x y z
N MET A 1 -36.23 -9.18 20.30
CA MET A 1 -35.44 -8.04 19.79
C MET A 1 -34.40 -8.64 18.86
N ALA A 2 -34.39 -8.28 17.58
CA ALA A 2 -33.36 -8.79 16.66
C ALA A 2 -32.00 -8.27 17.14
N ASN A 3 -31.04 -9.18 17.39
CA ASN A 3 -29.67 -8.80 17.67
C ASN A 3 -29.16 -7.93 16.51
N LYS A 4 -28.76 -6.71 16.84
CA LYS A 4 -28.37 -5.71 15.86
C LYS A 4 -26.94 -6.01 15.43
N VAL A 5 -26.78 -6.91 14.44
CA VAL A 5 -25.48 -7.27 13.89
C VAL A 5 -24.80 -6.00 13.38
N THR A 6 -23.67 -5.63 13.98
CA THR A 6 -22.87 -4.49 13.53
C THR A 6 -21.78 -4.93 12.57
N TYR A 7 -21.33 -4.03 11.71
CA TYR A 7 -20.20 -4.28 10.81
C TYR A 7 -18.90 -4.58 11.58
N GLN A 8 -18.76 -4.00 12.77
CA GLN A 8 -17.67 -4.30 13.70
C GLN A 8 -17.77 -5.71 14.30
N GLU A 9 -18.98 -6.22 14.58
CA GLU A 9 -19.19 -7.61 15.01
C GLU A 9 -18.90 -8.63 13.88
N ALA A 10 -18.94 -8.20 12.62
CA ALA A 10 -18.43 -8.96 11.48
C ALA A 10 -16.90 -8.88 11.35
N GLY A 11 -16.22 -8.19 12.27
CA GLY A 11 -14.77 -8.09 12.37
C GLY A 11 -14.14 -6.91 11.65
N VAL A 12 -14.91 -5.88 11.26
CA VAL A 12 -14.36 -4.72 10.53
C VAL A 12 -14.44 -3.42 11.35
N ASP A 13 -13.29 -2.86 11.73
CA ASP A 13 -13.20 -1.60 12.49
C ASP A 13 -12.83 -0.40 11.61
N THR A 14 -13.85 0.28 11.10
CA THR A 14 -13.70 1.46 10.23
C THR A 14 -13.09 2.68 10.94
N ARG A 15 -13.18 2.77 12.28
CA ARG A 15 -12.57 3.88 13.03
C ARG A 15 -11.07 3.68 13.15
N ALA A 16 -10.64 2.46 13.44
CA ALA A 16 -9.23 2.11 13.50
C ALA A 16 -8.57 2.27 12.13
N ALA A 17 -9.24 1.87 11.04
CA ALA A 17 -8.76 2.12 9.67
C ALA A 17 -8.58 3.62 9.38
N ALA A 18 -9.56 4.46 9.74
CA ALA A 18 -9.45 5.90 9.56
C ALA A 18 -8.33 6.55 10.40
N ALA A 19 -8.09 6.05 11.61
CA ALA A 19 -6.98 6.48 12.45
C ALA A 19 -5.63 6.12 11.81
N LEU A 20 -5.48 4.88 11.33
CA LEU A 20 -4.29 4.42 10.63
C LEU A 20 -3.98 5.30 9.41
N VAL A 21 -4.98 5.65 8.59
CA VAL A 21 -4.80 6.55 7.44
C VAL A 21 -4.19 7.88 7.87
N ASN A 22 -4.58 8.44 9.03
CA ASN A 22 -3.99 9.68 9.53
C ASN A 22 -2.54 9.51 9.98
N GLU A 23 -2.19 8.37 10.56
CA GLU A 23 -0.84 8.09 11.05
C GLU A 23 0.18 7.91 9.93
N ILE A 24 -0.22 7.33 8.80
CA ILE A 24 0.68 7.08 7.65
C ILE A 24 0.80 8.28 6.72
N LYS A 25 0.06 9.38 6.96
CA LYS A 25 0.05 10.56 6.06
C LYS A 25 1.44 11.12 5.77
N SER A 26 2.31 11.18 6.78
CA SER A 26 3.67 11.68 6.61
C SER A 26 4.50 10.76 5.73
N ASP A 27 4.35 9.44 5.88
CA ASP A 27 5.07 8.45 5.09
C ASP A 27 4.63 8.49 3.62
N VAL A 28 3.32 8.49 3.37
CA VAL A 28 2.77 8.62 2.01
C VAL A 28 3.25 9.92 1.36
N ALA A 29 3.25 11.03 2.09
CA ALA A 29 3.71 12.32 1.58
C ALA A 29 5.20 12.31 1.20
N ARG A 30 6.05 11.49 1.83
CA ARG A 30 7.47 11.36 1.46
C ARG A 30 7.63 10.79 0.05
N THR A 31 6.78 9.85 -0.35
CA THR A 31 6.81 9.26 -1.71
C THR A 31 6.52 10.28 -2.82
N GLN A 32 5.94 11.44 -2.47
CA GLN A 32 5.59 12.51 -3.40
C GLN A 32 6.59 13.67 -3.45
N LYS A 33 7.77 13.56 -2.82
CA LYS A 33 8.76 14.65 -2.81
C LYS A 33 9.34 14.95 -4.20
N GLN A 34 9.53 13.92 -5.02
CA GLN A 34 10.14 14.04 -6.36
C GLN A 34 9.11 14.20 -7.47
N ARG A 35 7.92 13.63 -7.28
CA ARG A 35 6.81 13.57 -8.24
C ARG A 35 5.50 13.71 -7.48
N GLN A 36 4.48 14.32 -8.09
CA GLN A 36 3.20 14.54 -7.42
C GLN A 36 2.05 13.97 -8.24
N LEU A 37 1.00 13.54 -7.55
CA LEU A 37 -0.25 13.14 -8.20
C LEU A 37 -0.89 14.33 -8.93
N HIS A 38 -1.55 14.05 -10.05
CA HIS A 38 -2.30 15.05 -10.80
C HIS A 38 -3.62 15.35 -10.09
N ASN A 39 -3.69 16.53 -9.48
CA ASN A 39 -4.80 16.99 -8.63
C ASN A 39 -5.03 16.14 -7.37
N SER A 40 -5.79 16.73 -6.45
CA SER A 40 -6.28 16.04 -5.25
C SER A 40 -7.46 15.13 -5.61
N PHE A 41 -7.23 14.01 -6.31
CA PHE A 41 -8.24 12.96 -6.34
C PHE A 41 -8.31 12.34 -4.94
N GLY A 42 -9.30 12.79 -4.16
CA GLY A 42 -9.51 12.35 -2.80
C GLY A 42 -10.02 10.91 -2.76
N LEU A 43 -9.50 10.13 -1.80
CA LEU A 43 -10.02 8.89 -1.19
C LEU A 43 -10.47 7.72 -2.09
N PHE A 44 -10.64 7.88 -3.41
CA PHE A 44 -11.25 6.88 -4.29
C PHE A 44 -10.38 6.49 -5.48
N ALA A 45 -9.53 7.38 -5.97
CA ALA A 45 -8.63 7.12 -7.10
C ALA A 45 -7.46 8.09 -7.05
N ALA A 46 -6.37 7.75 -7.75
CA ALA A 46 -5.23 8.62 -7.97
C ALA A 46 -4.99 8.78 -9.48
N ALA A 47 -4.43 9.92 -9.87
CA ALA A 47 -4.08 10.19 -11.26
C ALA A 47 -2.64 10.71 -11.32
N PHE A 48 -1.98 10.49 -12.45
CA PHE A 48 -0.65 11.00 -12.74
C PHE A 48 -0.63 11.60 -14.14
N ASP A 49 0.00 12.77 -14.28
CA ASP A 49 0.07 13.47 -15.55
C ASP A 49 1.21 12.91 -16.40
N LEU A 50 0.88 12.40 -17.57
CA LEU A 50 1.84 11.84 -18.52
C LEU A 50 2.24 12.83 -19.62
N SER A 51 1.83 14.10 -19.54
CA SER A 51 2.09 15.11 -20.58
C SER A 51 3.58 15.35 -20.83
N GLU A 52 4.45 15.10 -19.85
CA GLU A 52 5.91 15.19 -19.97
C GLU A 52 6.53 14.00 -20.75
N TYR A 53 5.77 12.92 -21.00
CA TYR A 53 6.25 11.74 -21.72
C TYR A 53 5.95 11.84 -23.22
N ARG A 54 6.95 11.54 -24.05
CA ARG A 54 6.76 11.45 -25.50
C ARG A 54 6.24 10.06 -25.87
N GLN A 55 4.99 9.98 -26.34
CA GLN A 55 4.33 8.73 -26.76
C GLN A 55 4.39 7.65 -25.67
N PRO A 56 3.79 7.90 -24.49
CA PRO A 56 3.91 6.99 -23.35
C PRO A 56 3.29 5.62 -23.63
N VAL A 57 3.92 4.58 -23.10
CA VAL A 57 3.38 3.23 -22.99
C VAL A 57 3.33 2.88 -21.52
N ILE A 58 2.20 2.34 -21.06
CA ILE A 58 2.02 1.93 -19.68
C ILE A 58 2.40 0.45 -19.55
N VAL A 59 3.30 0.16 -18.62
CA VAL A 59 3.63 -1.19 -18.18
C VAL A 59 3.10 -1.35 -16.76
N THR A 60 2.43 -2.45 -16.49
CA THR A 60 1.85 -2.74 -15.17
C THR A 60 2.39 -4.06 -14.63
N GLY A 61 2.63 -4.11 -13.32
CA GLY A 61 3.03 -5.30 -12.59
C GLY A 61 2.20 -5.42 -11.31
N CYS A 62 2.07 -6.63 -10.80
CA CYS A 62 1.38 -6.92 -9.55
C CYS A 62 1.97 -8.21 -8.98
N ASP A 63 2.50 -8.15 -7.77
CA ASP A 63 3.10 -9.29 -7.09
C ASP A 63 2.88 -9.20 -5.57
N GLY A 64 3.08 -10.31 -4.88
CA GLY A 64 3.06 -10.40 -3.43
C GLY A 64 4.42 -10.79 -2.85
N VAL A 65 4.54 -10.74 -1.53
CA VAL A 65 5.75 -11.19 -0.81
C VAL A 65 5.89 -12.73 -0.86
N GLY A 66 4.80 -13.45 -1.06
CA GLY A 66 4.74 -14.90 -0.96
C GLY A 66 4.88 -15.40 0.47
N THR A 67 5.23 -16.68 0.65
CA THR A 67 5.29 -17.35 1.96
C THR A 67 6.36 -16.79 2.89
N LYS A 68 7.32 -15.99 2.38
CA LYS A 68 8.31 -15.28 3.20
C LYS A 68 7.64 -14.38 4.25
N ILE A 69 6.41 -13.90 3.97
CA ILE A 69 5.66 -13.05 4.89
C ILE A 69 5.45 -13.71 6.26
N GLU A 70 5.24 -15.03 6.31
CA GLU A 70 5.06 -15.74 7.59
C GLU A 70 6.27 -15.55 8.51
N LEU A 71 7.48 -15.79 7.98
CA LEU A 71 8.72 -15.63 8.73
C LEU A 71 8.96 -14.19 9.17
N LEU A 72 8.68 -13.22 8.30
CA LEU A 72 8.87 -11.80 8.63
C LEU A 72 7.91 -11.36 9.74
N LEU A 73 6.65 -11.81 9.68
CA LEU A 73 5.64 -11.50 10.68
C LEU A 73 5.95 -12.15 12.04
N GLU A 74 6.46 -13.38 12.06
CA GLU A 74 6.89 -14.08 13.29
C GLU A 74 8.03 -13.35 14.01
N HIS A 75 8.90 -12.68 13.26
CA HIS A 75 10.07 -11.96 13.79
C HIS A 75 9.82 -10.46 13.99
N GLY A 76 8.59 -9.97 13.77
CA GLY A 76 8.27 -8.55 13.90
C GLY A 76 8.98 -7.65 12.87
N MET A 77 9.24 -8.19 11.68
CA MET A 77 9.93 -7.55 10.56
C MET A 77 8.92 -7.03 9.52
N GLU A 78 7.87 -6.33 9.96
CA GLU A 78 6.84 -5.83 9.05
C GLU A 78 7.40 -4.78 8.07
N SER A 79 8.36 -3.95 8.49
CA SER A 79 8.97 -2.96 7.60
C SER A 79 9.75 -3.59 6.46
N GLU A 80 10.46 -4.70 6.72
CA GLU A 80 11.13 -5.48 5.69
C GLU A 80 10.13 -6.16 4.75
N ALA A 81 9.01 -6.67 5.28
CA ALA A 81 7.93 -7.20 4.44
C ALA A 81 7.37 -6.12 3.50
N GLY A 82 7.28 -4.88 3.97
CA GLY A 82 6.84 -3.75 3.16
C GLY A 82 7.82 -3.44 2.03
N LYS A 83 9.12 -3.45 2.32
CA LYS A 83 10.17 -3.28 1.32
C LYS A 83 10.17 -4.41 0.29
N ASP A 84 10.05 -5.66 0.74
CA ASP A 84 9.97 -6.83 -0.12
C ASP A 84 8.78 -6.73 -1.09
N LEU A 85 7.60 -6.33 -0.60
CA LEU A 85 6.39 -6.16 -1.42
C LEU A 85 6.63 -5.20 -2.59
N ILE A 86 7.23 -4.04 -2.31
CA ILE A 86 7.52 -3.04 -3.34
C ILE A 86 8.60 -3.56 -4.29
N ALA A 87 9.66 -4.17 -3.77
CA ALA A 87 10.78 -4.65 -4.55
C ALA A 87 10.36 -5.68 -5.61
N MET A 88 9.45 -6.61 -5.27
CA MET A 88 8.95 -7.61 -6.22
C MET A 88 8.33 -6.96 -7.46
N SER A 89 7.41 -6.02 -7.25
CA SER A 89 6.70 -5.36 -8.36
C SER A 89 7.57 -4.32 -9.09
N VAL A 90 8.37 -3.52 -8.37
CA VAL A 90 9.19 -2.46 -8.98
C VAL A 90 10.33 -3.02 -9.82
N ASN A 91 10.97 -4.11 -9.39
CA ASN A 91 12.06 -4.73 -10.15
C ASN A 91 11.57 -5.22 -11.53
N ASP A 92 10.38 -5.81 -11.60
CA ASP A 92 9.79 -6.23 -12.88
C ASP A 92 9.59 -5.05 -13.82
N ILE A 93 9.07 -3.92 -13.32
CA ILE A 93 8.93 -2.70 -14.14
C ILE A 93 10.28 -2.22 -14.67
N ILE A 94 11.29 -2.12 -13.80
CA ILE A 94 12.62 -1.62 -14.19
C ILE A 94 13.27 -2.53 -15.24
N THR A 95 13.10 -3.85 -15.16
CA THR A 95 13.67 -4.78 -16.15
C THR A 95 13.09 -4.62 -17.56
N THR A 96 11.89 -4.04 -17.68
CA THR A 96 11.31 -3.68 -18.99
C THR A 96 11.85 -2.36 -19.55
N GLY A 97 12.67 -1.63 -18.79
CA GLY A 97 13.07 -0.25 -19.07
C GLY A 97 12.00 0.78 -18.69
N GLY A 98 10.99 0.38 -17.92
CA GLY A 98 9.94 1.26 -17.43
C GLY A 98 10.39 2.14 -16.26
N ASP A 99 9.79 3.32 -16.16
CA ASP A 99 9.93 4.22 -15.01
C ASP A 99 8.82 3.91 -13.99
N PRO A 100 9.15 3.51 -12.74
CA PRO A 100 8.15 3.28 -11.70
C PRO A 100 7.48 4.60 -11.29
N LEU A 101 6.19 4.76 -11.58
CA LEU A 101 5.45 6.01 -11.33
C LEU A 101 4.53 5.93 -10.12
N LEU A 102 3.63 4.93 -10.13
CA LEU A 102 2.56 4.78 -9.14
C LEU A 102 2.57 3.36 -8.60
N PHE A 103 2.31 3.24 -7.31
CA PHE A 103 2.08 1.97 -6.62
C PHE A 103 0.72 1.98 -5.94
N LEU A 104 0.02 0.84 -5.99
CA LEU A 104 -1.20 0.59 -5.25
C LEU A 104 -1.01 -0.68 -4.44
N ASP A 105 -1.46 -0.68 -3.18
CA ASP A 105 -1.39 -1.86 -2.31
C ASP A 105 -2.76 -2.43 -1.93
N TYR A 106 -2.75 -3.70 -1.56
CA TYR A 106 -3.89 -4.38 -0.95
C TYR A 106 -3.39 -5.26 0.18
N ILE A 107 -3.96 -5.08 1.37
CA ILE A 107 -3.59 -5.81 2.57
C ILE A 107 -4.82 -6.54 3.10
N GLY A 108 -4.85 -7.86 2.91
CA GLY A 108 -5.85 -8.75 3.51
C GLY A 108 -5.35 -9.28 4.85
N ILE A 109 -6.16 -9.16 5.89
CA ILE A 109 -5.79 -9.58 7.25
C ILE A 109 -6.98 -10.22 7.97
N GLU A 110 -6.71 -11.15 8.89
CA GLU A 110 -7.75 -11.68 9.77
C GLU A 110 -8.31 -10.59 10.69
N LYS A 111 -7.41 -9.74 11.22
CA LYS A 111 -7.73 -8.68 12.17
C LYS A 111 -6.75 -7.51 12.06
N LEU A 112 -7.27 -6.30 12.21
CA LEU A 112 -6.48 -5.08 12.17
C LEU A 112 -5.58 -4.94 13.41
N HIS A 113 -4.28 -4.84 13.15
CA HIS A 113 -3.25 -4.49 14.11
C HIS A 113 -2.55 -3.20 13.66
N PRO A 114 -3.03 -2.00 14.06
CA PRO A 114 -2.60 -0.72 13.48
C PRO A 114 -1.09 -0.52 13.47
N GLU A 115 -0.40 -0.86 14.57
CA GLU A 115 1.06 -0.71 14.67
C GLU A 115 1.83 -1.59 13.67
N ARG A 116 1.33 -2.80 13.39
CA ARG A 116 1.97 -3.72 12.43
C ARG A 116 1.78 -3.21 11.00
N ILE A 117 0.56 -2.79 10.67
CA ILE A 117 0.23 -2.24 9.36
C ILE A 117 0.98 -0.93 9.11
N LYS A 118 1.11 -0.09 10.13
CA LYS A 118 1.93 1.12 10.06
C LYS A 118 3.38 0.80 9.73
N ARG A 119 4.02 -0.14 10.45
CA ARG A 119 5.40 -0.56 10.15
C ARG A 119 5.56 -1.10 8.72
N LEU A 120 4.57 -1.87 8.25
CA LEU A 120 4.52 -2.38 6.87
C LEU A 120 4.49 -1.22 5.85
N ILE A 121 3.55 -0.29 6.01
CA ILE A 121 3.38 0.87 5.12
C ILE A 121 4.59 1.80 5.18
N SER A 122 5.18 2.03 6.35
CA SER A 122 6.41 2.82 6.46
C SER A 122 7.56 2.18 5.67
N GLY A 123 7.70 0.85 5.74
CA GLY A 123 8.69 0.11 4.95
C GLY A 123 8.44 0.20 3.44
N MET A 124 7.18 0.12 3.01
CA MET A 124 6.81 0.36 1.61
C MET A 124 7.20 1.78 1.17
N CYS A 125 6.83 2.80 1.96
CA CYS A 125 7.12 4.19 1.65
C CYS A 125 8.63 4.48 1.58
N ASP A 126 9.45 3.84 2.42
CA ASP A 126 10.90 3.96 2.36
C ASP A 126 11.44 3.50 0.99
N TYR A 127 11.03 2.32 0.52
CA TYR A 127 11.51 1.80 -0.77
C TYR A 127 10.94 2.59 -1.96
N LEU A 128 9.69 3.03 -1.86
CA LEU A 128 9.04 3.86 -2.87
C LEU A 128 9.72 5.24 -3.00
N GLU A 129 10.10 5.87 -1.89
CA GLU A 129 10.88 7.12 -1.88
C GLU A 129 12.24 6.92 -2.56
N ASP A 130 12.94 5.82 -2.27
CA ASP A 130 14.23 5.49 -2.89
C ASP A 130 14.12 5.24 -4.41
N CYS A 131 13.00 4.71 -4.88
CA CYS A 131 12.75 4.43 -6.29
C CYS A 131 12.05 5.57 -7.05
N GLY A 132 11.71 6.68 -6.38
CA GLY A 132 10.96 7.79 -6.97
C GLY A 132 9.53 7.43 -7.38
N CYS A 133 8.95 6.37 -6.80
CA CYS A 133 7.61 5.89 -7.10
C CYS A 133 6.62 6.40 -6.04
N ILE A 134 5.41 6.80 -6.45
CA ILE A 134 4.41 7.36 -5.53
C ILE A 134 3.54 6.24 -4.97
N LEU A 135 3.35 6.20 -3.64
CA LEU A 135 2.25 5.43 -3.06
C LEU A 135 0.93 6.14 -3.35
N ALA A 136 0.23 5.68 -4.38
CA ALA A 136 -0.93 6.36 -4.96
C ALA A 136 -2.23 6.09 -4.18
N GLY A 137 -2.28 4.96 -3.48
CA GLY A 137 -3.42 4.51 -2.70
C GLY A 137 -3.27 3.05 -2.29
N GLY A 138 -4.23 2.57 -1.52
CA GLY A 138 -4.25 1.18 -1.09
C GLY A 138 -5.55 0.85 -0.35
N GLU A 139 -5.73 -0.44 -0.06
CA GLU A 139 -6.90 -0.94 0.66
C GLU A 139 -6.49 -1.92 1.76
N THR A 140 -7.14 -1.83 2.92
CA THR A 140 -6.93 -2.77 4.03
C THR A 140 -8.26 -3.45 4.36
N ALA A 141 -8.32 -4.76 4.13
CA ALA A 141 -9.53 -5.56 4.31
C ALA A 141 -9.38 -6.54 5.47
N GLU A 142 -10.20 -6.35 6.51
CA GLU A 142 -10.38 -7.34 7.57
C GLU A 142 -11.33 -8.45 7.10
N MET A 143 -10.85 -9.69 7.03
CA MET A 143 -11.57 -10.86 6.54
C MET A 143 -11.41 -12.05 7.50
N PRO A 144 -12.04 -12.01 8.69
CA PRO A 144 -11.89 -13.05 9.69
C PRO A 144 -12.28 -14.43 9.17
N GLY A 145 -11.40 -15.43 9.33
CA GLY A 145 -11.64 -16.81 8.93
C GLY A 145 -11.48 -17.11 7.45
N LEU A 146 -11.07 -16.14 6.63
CA LEU A 146 -10.63 -16.36 5.25
C LEU A 146 -9.11 -16.28 5.12
N VAL A 147 -8.52 -15.23 5.69
CA VAL A 147 -7.08 -15.01 5.81
C VAL A 147 -6.61 -15.41 7.20
#